data_AF-A0A409Y6X4-F1
#
_entry.id   AF-A0A409Y6X4-F1
#
_cell.length_a   1.000
_cell.length_b   1.000
_cell.length_c   1.000
_cell.angle_alpha   90.00
_cell.angle_beta   90.00
_cell.angle_gamma   90.00
#
_symmetry.space_group_name_H-M   'P 1'
#
loop_
_entity.id
_entity.type
_entity.pdbx_description
1 polymer ?
#
loop_
_entity_poly.entity_id
_entity_poly.type
_entity_poly.pdbx_seq_one_letter_code
_entity_poly.pdbx_strand_id
1 'polypeptide(L)'
;MGRLLSKLPTDVHLGKFLLISTVFGCLDPALTIAATLNSKSPFVAPLGLEQEADRAKNSFRVENSDFLTIHNAFSSWRRACANPGIVRKFCRSNFLSHQNLQQIEDLRQQFLGYLIDSSFIQVDKSLVRELSRARYSRNRTRFVTVPSELDVNSNKPALIHAALAAGLYPKILSIDAKTGKLLTISNNQAASFHPTSVNFGRNALDFGVSYLTYFTLMHSKKLYAWETGPVDDLSILLLCGEADHKLISDSVSIDRKIRFSIPPKTHIALKILREKINAILAQQYQGRALTDMQLKWMETCLLALSKIKLAAADEPAIGIRLVSETQPLTASRS
;
A
#
# COMPACT_ATOMS: atom_id res chain seq x y z
N MET A 1 1.03 -17.87 6.30
CA MET A 1 0.61 -16.98 5.20
C MET A 1 -0.19 -17.70 4.11
N GLY A 2 0.37 -18.66 3.36
CA GLY A 2 -0.36 -19.36 2.28
C GLY A 2 -1.73 -19.93 2.67
N ARG A 3 -1.83 -20.58 3.84
CA ARG A 3 -3.10 -21.08 4.41
C ARG A 3 -4.14 -20.00 4.72
N LEU A 4 -3.72 -18.78 5.05
CA LEU A 4 -4.62 -17.64 5.29
C LEU A 4 -5.10 -17.07 3.95
N LEU A 5 -4.18 -16.92 2.99
CA LEU A 5 -4.49 -16.40 1.66
C LEU A 5 -5.42 -17.33 0.86
N SER A 6 -5.28 -18.65 1.01
CA SER A 6 -6.17 -19.61 0.33
C SER A 6 -7.64 -19.54 0.78
N LYS A 7 -7.93 -18.84 1.88
CA LYS A 7 -9.29 -18.66 2.41
C LYS A 7 -9.91 -17.32 2.02
N LEU A 8 -9.14 -16.41 1.44
CA LEU A 8 -9.59 -15.07 1.05
C LEU A 8 -10.04 -15.08 -0.42
N PRO A 9 -11.29 -14.71 -0.76
CA PRO A 9 -11.77 -14.67 -2.14
C PRO A 9 -11.32 -13.38 -2.85
N THR A 10 -10.02 -13.15 -2.89
CA THR A 10 -9.41 -11.99 -3.55
C THR A 10 -8.07 -12.38 -4.17
N ASP A 11 -7.55 -11.49 -5.01
CA ASP A 11 -6.17 -11.58 -5.47
C ASP A 11 -5.19 -11.78 -4.29
N VAL A 12 -4.21 -12.66 -4.48
CA VAL A 12 -3.24 -13.07 -3.46
C VAL A 12 -2.44 -11.88 -2.91
N HIS A 13 -2.16 -10.87 -3.74
CA HIS A 13 -1.44 -9.68 -3.33
C HIS A 13 -2.29 -8.77 -2.44
N LEU A 14 -3.57 -8.62 -2.76
CA LEU A 14 -4.52 -7.89 -1.90
C LEU A 14 -4.74 -8.60 -0.56
N GLY A 15 -4.82 -9.93 -0.57
CA GLY A 15 -4.87 -10.71 0.67
C GLY A 15 -3.62 -10.50 1.53
N LYS A 16 -2.43 -10.51 0.91
CA LYS A 16 -1.16 -10.26 1.62
C LYS A 16 -1.11 -8.84 2.18
N PHE A 17 -1.55 -7.85 1.40
CA PHE A 17 -1.67 -6.45 1.82
C PHE A 17 -2.58 -6.31 3.05
N LEU A 18 -3.76 -6.96 3.07
CA LEU A 18 -4.68 -6.92 4.21
C LEU A 18 -4.05 -7.52 5.48
N LEU A 19 -3.37 -8.67 5.36
CA LEU A 19 -2.71 -9.31 6.50
C LEU A 19 -1.61 -8.42 7.09
N ILE A 20 -0.76 -7.82 6.24
CA ILE A 20 0.30 -6.92 6.69
C ILE A 20 -0.28 -5.66 7.32
N SER A 21 -1.30 -5.06 6.70
CA SER A 21 -1.94 -3.84 7.21
C SER A 21 -2.61 -4.05 8.56
N THR A 22 -3.17 -5.24 8.80
CA THR A 22 -3.69 -5.63 10.12
C THR A 22 -2.58 -5.60 11.17
N VAL A 23 -1.43 -6.19 10.85
CA VAL A 23 -0.27 -6.25 11.76
C VAL A 23 0.36 -4.86 11.97
N PHE A 24 0.25 -3.97 10.98
CA PHE A 24 0.73 -2.59 11.07
C PHE A 24 -0.28 -1.65 11.74
N GLY A 25 -1.51 -2.11 12.02
CA GLY A 25 -2.56 -1.29 12.63
C GLY A 25 -3.15 -0.24 11.67
N CYS A 26 -3.28 -0.54 10.39
CA CYS A 26 -3.88 0.34 9.38
C CYS A 26 -4.97 -0.38 8.57
N LEU A 27 -5.84 -1.11 9.27
CA LEU A 27 -6.80 -2.01 8.64
C LEU A 27 -7.96 -1.29 7.92
N ASP A 28 -8.50 -0.19 8.43
CA ASP A 28 -9.61 0.53 7.77
C ASP A 28 -9.26 1.08 6.38
N PRO A 29 -8.13 1.78 6.17
CA PRO A 29 -7.72 2.19 4.83
C PRO A 29 -7.41 0.98 3.94
N ALA A 30 -6.81 -0.07 4.49
CA ALA A 30 -6.48 -1.27 3.73
C ALA A 30 -7.72 -2.01 3.22
N LEU A 31 -8.77 -2.14 4.05
CA LEU A 31 -10.06 -2.70 3.64
C LEU A 31 -10.66 -1.90 2.50
N THR A 32 -10.63 -0.57 2.57
CA THR A 32 -11.17 0.31 1.50
C THR A 32 -10.40 0.13 0.19
N ILE A 33 -9.07 0.17 0.27
CA ILE A 33 -8.20 0.04 -0.90
C ILE A 33 -8.40 -1.33 -1.53
N ALA A 34 -8.29 -2.41 -0.77
CA ALA A 34 -8.47 -3.77 -1.28
C ALA A 34 -9.86 -3.98 -1.89
N ALA A 35 -10.93 -3.49 -1.23
CA ALA A 35 -12.30 -3.62 -1.73
C ALA A 35 -12.53 -2.84 -3.03
N THR A 36 -11.92 -1.66 -3.15
CA THR A 36 -12.05 -0.85 -4.36
C THR A 36 -11.28 -1.45 -5.52
N LEU A 37 -10.07 -1.97 -5.28
CA LEU A 37 -9.26 -2.63 -6.32
C LEU A 37 -9.87 -3.96 -6.78
N ASN A 38 -10.73 -4.59 -5.97
CA ASN A 38 -11.45 -5.81 -6.30
C ASN A 38 -12.90 -5.55 -6.79
N SER A 39 -13.25 -4.29 -7.07
CA SER A 39 -14.59 -3.87 -7.49
C SER A 39 -14.52 -2.86 -8.64
N LYS A 40 -15.69 -2.41 -9.11
CA LYS A 40 -15.76 -1.29 -10.06
C LYS A 40 -15.33 0.01 -9.38
N SER A 41 -14.57 0.84 -10.11
CA SER A 41 -14.15 2.17 -9.64
C SER A 41 -15.35 2.99 -9.13
N PRO A 42 -15.22 3.68 -7.98
CA PRO A 42 -16.25 4.57 -7.49
C PRO A 42 -16.35 5.86 -8.32
N PHE A 43 -15.26 6.26 -8.99
CA PHE A 43 -15.23 7.42 -9.87
C PHE A 43 -15.86 7.11 -11.22
N VAL A 44 -16.74 7.99 -11.68
CA VAL A 44 -17.39 7.92 -13.00
C VAL A 44 -16.97 9.13 -13.84
N ALA A 45 -16.84 8.96 -15.14
CA ALA A 45 -16.57 10.05 -16.08
C ALA A 45 -17.64 10.00 -17.19
N PRO A 46 -18.75 10.74 -17.04
CA PRO A 46 -19.76 10.87 -18.09
C PRO A 46 -19.17 11.53 -19.34
N LEU A 47 -19.68 11.14 -20.51
CA LEU A 47 -19.24 11.72 -21.79
C LEU A 47 -19.43 13.23 -21.79
N GLY A 48 -18.37 13.96 -22.14
CA GLY A 48 -18.34 15.42 -22.20
C GLY A 48 -18.07 16.12 -20.86
N LEU A 49 -17.98 15.38 -19.75
CA LEU A 49 -17.67 15.91 -18.41
C LEU A 49 -16.37 15.32 -17.83
N GLU A 50 -15.51 14.73 -18.66
CA GLU A 50 -14.29 14.03 -18.23
C GLU A 50 -13.36 14.96 -17.44
N GLN A 51 -13.17 16.20 -17.92
CA GLN A 51 -12.33 17.18 -17.23
C GLN A 51 -12.89 17.59 -15.85
N GLU A 52 -14.21 17.69 -15.71
CA GLU A 52 -14.85 18.00 -14.43
C GLU A 52 -14.74 16.82 -13.46
N ALA A 53 -14.93 15.60 -13.97
CA ALA A 53 -14.73 14.37 -13.21
C ALA A 53 -13.28 14.23 -12.73
N ASP A 54 -12.30 14.56 -13.58
CA ASP A 54 -10.88 14.55 -13.21
C ASP A 54 -10.56 15.60 -12.14
N ARG A 55 -11.14 16.81 -12.25
CA ARG A 55 -11.01 17.85 -11.21
C ARG A 55 -11.62 17.40 -9.89
N ALA A 56 -12.81 16.80 -9.93
CA ALA A 56 -13.48 16.27 -8.74
C ALA A 56 -12.68 15.14 -8.10
N LYS A 57 -12.15 14.19 -8.88
CA LYS A 57 -11.26 13.13 -8.39
C LYS A 57 -10.00 13.72 -7.75
N ASN A 58 -9.37 14.70 -8.39
CA ASN A 58 -8.19 15.38 -7.87
C ASN A 58 -8.46 16.17 -6.57
N SER A 59 -9.69 16.58 -6.29
CA SER A 59 -10.04 17.22 -5.01
C SER A 59 -9.91 16.25 -3.81
N PHE A 60 -9.97 14.94 -4.04
CA PHE A 60 -9.72 13.92 -3.02
C PHE A 60 -8.25 13.53 -2.92
N ARG A 61 -7.37 14.10 -3.73
CA ARG A 61 -5.98 13.66 -3.83
C ARG A 61 -5.29 13.72 -2.47
N VAL A 62 -4.71 12.60 -2.06
CA VAL A 62 -3.85 12.50 -0.89
C VAL A 62 -2.46 12.11 -1.36
N GLU A 63 -1.50 13.01 -1.13
CA GLU A 63 -0.11 12.88 -1.60
C GLU A 63 -0.05 12.59 -3.12
N ASN A 64 0.88 11.75 -3.55
CA ASN A 64 0.98 11.27 -4.94
C ASN A 64 0.44 9.83 -5.05
N SER A 65 -0.67 9.51 -4.36
CA SER A 65 -1.18 8.14 -4.23
C SER A 65 -2.63 7.99 -4.69
N ASP A 66 -2.85 7.17 -5.72
CA ASP A 66 -4.18 6.73 -6.13
C ASP A 66 -4.87 5.94 -5.00
N PHE A 67 -4.12 5.07 -4.31
CA PHE A 67 -4.64 4.25 -3.21
C PHE A 67 -5.22 5.10 -2.07
N LEU A 68 -4.47 6.10 -1.59
CA LEU A 68 -4.93 6.99 -0.54
C LEU A 68 -6.04 7.94 -1.02
N THR A 69 -6.01 8.32 -2.30
CA THR A 69 -7.07 9.15 -2.90
C THR A 69 -8.41 8.39 -2.95
N ILE A 70 -8.38 7.11 -3.34
CA ILE A 70 -9.53 6.20 -3.28
C ILE A 70 -10.08 6.12 -1.86
N HIS A 71 -9.19 5.91 -0.88
CA HIS A 71 -9.56 5.85 0.52
C HIS A 71 -10.22 7.16 1.01
N ASN A 72 -9.68 8.32 0.63
CA ASN A 72 -10.23 9.62 1.02
C ASN A 72 -11.62 9.90 0.41
N ALA A 73 -11.81 9.56 -0.87
CA ALA A 73 -13.11 9.68 -1.53
C ALA A 73 -14.17 8.81 -0.85
N PHE A 74 -13.82 7.56 -0.54
CA PHE A 74 -14.70 6.63 0.17
C PHE A 74 -15.03 7.11 1.59
N SER A 75 -14.02 7.55 2.36
CA SER A 75 -14.21 8.11 3.70
C SER A 75 -15.10 9.35 3.70
N SER A 76 -14.94 10.21 2.69
CA SER A 76 -15.78 11.40 2.49
C SER A 76 -17.23 11.02 2.18
N TRP A 77 -17.43 10.00 1.34
CA TRP A 77 -18.74 9.44 1.07
C TRP A 77 -19.40 8.82 2.32
N ARG A 78 -18.66 8.04 3.12
CA ARG A 78 -19.16 7.47 4.40
C ARG A 78 -19.69 8.56 5.33
N ARG A 79 -18.97 9.68 5.45
CA ARG A 79 -19.44 10.86 6.21
C ARG A 79 -20.70 11.47 5.62
N ALA A 80 -20.77 11.63 4.30
CA ALA A 80 -21.96 12.16 3.63
C ALA A 80 -23.21 11.28 3.80
N CYS A 81 -23.04 9.96 3.95
CA CYS A 81 -24.14 9.02 4.20
C CYS A 81 -24.85 9.22 5.55
N ALA A 82 -24.27 9.98 6.49
CA ALA A 82 -24.95 10.38 7.72
C ALA A 82 -26.24 11.18 7.44
N ASN A 83 -26.36 11.80 6.26
CA ASN A 83 -27.56 12.51 5.83
C ASN A 83 -27.99 12.06 4.41
N PRO A 84 -29.13 11.36 4.27
CA PRO A 84 -29.63 10.87 2.97
C PRO A 84 -29.86 11.96 1.91
N GLY A 85 -30.15 13.21 2.32
CA GLY A 85 -30.30 14.34 1.40
C GLY A 85 -28.96 14.84 0.86
N ILE A 86 -27.90 14.72 1.66
CA ILE A 86 -26.54 15.19 1.31
C ILE A 86 -25.84 14.17 0.42
N VAL A 87 -25.92 12.87 0.71
CA VAL A 87 -25.18 11.83 -0.05
C VAL A 87 -25.46 11.86 -1.55
N ARG A 88 -26.71 12.08 -1.97
CA ARG A 88 -27.06 12.15 -3.41
C ARG A 88 -26.44 13.35 -4.09
N LYS A 89 -26.42 14.51 -3.41
CA LYS A 89 -25.75 15.72 -3.92
C LYS A 89 -24.24 15.52 -3.94
N PHE A 90 -23.66 14.97 -2.87
CA PHE A 90 -22.25 14.66 -2.75
C PHE A 90 -21.78 13.76 -3.89
N CYS A 91 -22.47 12.64 -4.15
CA CYS A 91 -22.10 11.72 -5.23
C CYS A 91 -22.16 12.39 -6.61
N ARG A 92 -23.21 13.17 -6.89
CA ARG A 92 -23.34 13.89 -8.17
C ARG A 92 -22.25 14.94 -8.37
N SER A 93 -22.02 15.81 -7.38
CA SER A 93 -21.03 16.89 -7.47
C SER A 93 -19.59 16.38 -7.56
N ASN A 94 -19.32 15.18 -7.06
CA ASN A 94 -17.98 14.60 -7.02
C ASN A 94 -17.78 13.49 -8.06
N PHE A 95 -18.73 13.29 -8.97
CA PHE A 95 -18.65 12.24 -9.99
C PHE A 95 -18.38 10.84 -9.40
N LEU A 96 -19.15 10.51 -8.36
CA LEU A 96 -19.06 9.22 -7.67
C LEU A 96 -20.33 8.39 -7.89
N SER A 97 -20.16 7.10 -8.18
CA SER A 97 -21.26 6.13 -8.21
C SER A 97 -21.61 5.68 -6.79
N HIS A 98 -22.78 6.09 -6.30
CA HIS A 98 -23.28 5.64 -4.99
C HIS A 98 -23.38 4.12 -4.91
N GLN A 99 -23.84 3.47 -5.98
CA GLN A 99 -23.98 2.01 -6.04
C GLN A 99 -22.62 1.31 -5.93
N ASN A 100 -21.60 1.80 -6.64
CA ASN A 100 -20.26 1.19 -6.57
C ASN A 100 -19.66 1.38 -5.17
N LEU A 101 -19.88 2.53 -4.54
CA LEU A 101 -19.46 2.80 -3.16
C LEU A 101 -20.13 1.88 -2.15
N GLN A 102 -21.43 1.57 -2.32
CA GLN A 102 -22.12 0.57 -1.51
C GLN A 102 -21.53 -0.82 -1.69
N GLN A 103 -21.23 -1.23 -2.93
CA GLN A 103 -20.58 -2.52 -3.20
C GLN A 103 -19.18 -2.61 -2.58
N ILE A 104 -18.42 -1.50 -2.56
CA ILE A 104 -17.12 -1.44 -1.89
C ILE A 104 -17.30 -1.64 -0.37
N GLU A 105 -18.31 -1.05 0.26
CA GLU A 105 -18.61 -1.27 1.68
C GLU A 105 -19.02 -2.72 1.98
N ASP A 106 -19.80 -3.35 1.09
CA ASP A 106 -20.16 -4.76 1.24
C ASP A 106 -18.92 -5.68 1.14
N LEU A 107 -17.96 -5.37 0.26
CA LEU A 107 -16.70 -6.09 0.17
C LEU A 107 -15.79 -5.85 1.39
N ARG A 108 -15.77 -4.63 1.95
CA ARG A 108 -15.06 -4.34 3.20
C ARG A 108 -15.56 -5.22 4.34
N GLN A 109 -16.88 -5.36 4.47
CA GLN A 109 -17.49 -6.26 5.47
C GLN A 109 -17.10 -7.72 5.25
N GLN A 110 -17.08 -8.18 3.99
CA GLN A 110 -16.66 -9.53 3.66
C GLN A 110 -15.19 -9.77 4.04
N PHE A 111 -14.29 -8.86 3.66
CA PHE A 111 -12.87 -8.96 4.02
C PHE A 111 -12.63 -8.94 5.53
N LEU A 112 -13.30 -8.07 6.28
CA LEU A 112 -13.21 -8.11 7.74
C LEU A 112 -13.74 -9.43 8.30
N GLY A 113 -14.88 -9.92 7.78
CA GLY A 113 -15.42 -11.23 8.12
C GLY A 113 -14.41 -12.36 7.92
N TYR A 114 -13.69 -12.38 6.80
CA TYR A 114 -12.66 -13.40 6.55
C TYR A 114 -11.47 -13.31 7.52
N LEU A 115 -11.05 -12.11 7.89
CA LEU A 115 -9.96 -11.93 8.87
C LEU A 115 -10.36 -12.45 10.25
N ILE A 116 -11.64 -12.32 10.62
CA ILE A 116 -12.21 -12.87 11.85
C ILE A 116 -12.38 -14.39 11.75
N ASP A 117 -13.00 -14.88 10.68
CA ASP A 117 -13.29 -16.32 10.48
C ASP A 117 -12.00 -17.14 10.35
N SER A 118 -10.91 -16.53 9.87
CA SER A 118 -9.58 -17.15 9.84
C SER A 118 -8.86 -17.16 11.20
N SER A 119 -9.48 -16.59 12.24
CA SER A 119 -8.89 -16.37 13.57
C SER A 119 -7.62 -15.51 13.57
N PHE A 120 -7.39 -14.77 12.48
CA PHE A 120 -6.26 -13.85 12.37
C PHE A 120 -6.47 -12.61 13.22
N ILE A 121 -7.72 -12.17 13.35
CA ILE A 121 -8.13 -11.09 14.25
C ILE A 121 -9.08 -11.67 15.29
N GLN A 122 -8.83 -11.36 16.56
CA GLN A 122 -9.76 -11.63 17.65
C GLN A 122 -10.55 -10.36 17.93
N VAL A 123 -11.87 -10.44 17.80
CA VAL A 123 -12.78 -9.31 18.05
C VAL A 123 -13.89 -9.72 19.00
N ASP A 124 -14.50 -8.74 19.65
CA ASP A 124 -15.63 -8.98 20.53
C ASP A 124 -16.79 -9.68 19.82
N LYS A 125 -17.50 -10.55 20.56
CA LYS A 125 -18.69 -11.25 20.06
C LYS A 125 -19.78 -10.28 19.57
N SER A 126 -19.79 -9.04 20.04
CA SER A 126 -20.68 -7.97 19.58
C SER A 126 -20.43 -7.63 18.10
N LEU A 127 -19.17 -7.41 17.72
CA LEU A 127 -18.77 -7.08 16.34
C LEU A 127 -19.08 -8.24 15.38
N VAL A 128 -18.84 -9.48 15.80
CA VAL A 128 -19.18 -10.68 15.01
C VAL A 128 -20.69 -10.74 14.72
N ARG A 129 -21.53 -10.44 15.72
CA ARG A 129 -22.99 -10.37 15.56
C ARG A 129 -23.41 -9.20 14.67
N GLU A 130 -22.75 -8.04 14.80
CA GLU A 130 -23.02 -6.87 13.97
C GLU A 130 -22.71 -7.14 12.50
N LEU A 131 -21.53 -7.69 12.20
CA LEU A 131 -21.14 -8.13 10.85
C LEU A 131 -22.12 -9.15 10.29
N SER A 132 -22.51 -10.14 11.10
CA SER A 132 -23.49 -11.14 10.68
C SER A 132 -24.83 -10.51 10.33
N ARG A 133 -25.30 -9.51 11.09
CA ARG A 133 -26.54 -8.77 10.77
C ARG A 133 -26.39 -7.88 9.53
N ALA A 134 -25.21 -7.29 9.32
CA ALA A 134 -24.95 -6.44 8.16
C ALA A 134 -25.05 -7.23 6.84
N ARG A 135 -24.57 -8.49 6.83
CA ARG A 135 -24.68 -9.39 5.67
C ARG A 135 -26.10 -9.65 5.16
N TYR A 136 -27.13 -9.53 6.01
CA TYR A 136 -28.53 -9.81 5.65
C TYR A 136 -29.39 -8.55 5.44
N SER A 137 -28.83 -7.36 5.62
CA SER A 137 -29.57 -6.10 5.54
C SER A 137 -29.70 -5.60 4.09
N ARG A 138 -30.89 -5.71 3.47
CA ARG A 138 -31.11 -5.32 2.06
C ARG A 138 -31.45 -3.84 1.82
N ASN A 139 -31.88 -3.09 2.85
CA ASN A 139 -32.52 -1.77 2.65
C ASN A 139 -31.69 -0.53 3.07
N ARG A 140 -30.58 -0.72 3.79
CA ARG A 140 -29.67 0.38 4.18
C ARG A 140 -28.23 -0.12 4.20
N THR A 141 -27.33 0.68 3.63
CA THR A 141 -25.88 0.49 3.77
C THR A 141 -25.53 0.58 5.24
N ARG A 142 -25.07 -0.53 5.80
CA ARG A 142 -24.46 -0.54 7.14
C ARG A 142 -22.97 -0.35 6.97
N PHE A 143 -22.40 0.50 7.80
CA PHE A 143 -20.96 0.75 7.77
C PHE A 143 -20.27 -0.10 8.81
N VAL A 144 -19.24 -0.83 8.40
CA VAL A 144 -18.36 -1.56 9.29
C VAL A 144 -17.41 -0.59 9.99
N THR A 145 -17.30 -0.72 11.30
CA THR A 145 -16.34 0.03 12.10
C THR A 145 -15.22 -0.92 12.49
N VAL A 146 -13.99 -0.56 12.14
CA VAL A 146 -12.81 -1.31 12.54
C VAL A 146 -12.47 -0.97 13.99
N PRO A 147 -12.20 -1.96 14.86
CA PRO A 147 -11.73 -1.73 16.23
C PRO A 147 -10.48 -0.83 16.26
N SER A 148 -10.41 0.08 17.23
CA SER A 148 -9.32 1.05 17.36
C SER A 148 -7.94 0.40 17.43
N GLU A 149 -7.85 -0.78 18.02
CA GLU A 149 -6.60 -1.51 18.24
C GLU A 149 -5.97 -1.98 16.92
N LEU A 150 -6.80 -2.16 15.89
CA LEU A 150 -6.40 -2.63 14.56
C LEU A 150 -6.19 -1.47 13.57
N ASP A 151 -6.41 -0.23 14.03
CA ASP A 151 -6.39 0.96 13.18
C ASP A 151 -5.61 2.14 13.78
N VAL A 152 -4.76 1.89 14.78
CA VAL A 152 -3.95 2.92 15.49
C VAL A 152 -3.04 3.75 14.58
N ASN A 153 -2.68 3.23 13.41
CA ASN A 153 -1.74 3.82 12.46
C ASN A 153 -2.40 4.21 11.12
N SER A 154 -3.73 4.25 11.03
CA SER A 154 -4.45 4.56 9.77
C SER A 154 -4.23 5.97 9.26
N ASN A 155 -3.79 6.89 10.12
CA ASN A 155 -3.43 8.27 9.76
C ASN A 155 -1.98 8.43 9.27
N LYS A 156 -1.19 7.35 9.14
CA LYS A 156 0.21 7.38 8.70
C LYS A 156 0.35 6.82 7.26
N PRO A 157 0.35 7.69 6.22
CA PRO A 157 0.51 7.30 4.81
C PRO A 157 1.69 6.36 4.55
N ALA A 158 2.84 6.66 5.15
CA ALA A 158 4.06 5.88 4.97
C ALA A 158 3.90 4.40 5.34
N LEU A 159 3.14 4.09 6.40
CA LEU A 159 2.89 2.70 6.82
C LEU A 159 1.92 1.99 5.87
N ILE A 160 0.93 2.70 5.33
CA ILE A 160 0.00 2.15 4.33
C ILE A 160 0.76 1.86 3.03
N HIS A 161 1.65 2.76 2.60
CA HIS A 161 2.51 2.54 1.44
C HIS A 161 3.51 1.41 1.66
N ALA A 162 4.08 1.28 2.85
CA ALA A 162 4.95 0.16 3.19
C ALA A 162 4.20 -1.18 3.12
N ALA A 163 2.98 -1.24 3.66
CA ALA A 163 2.12 -2.41 3.57
C ALA A 163 1.72 -2.73 2.11
N LEU A 164 1.38 -1.71 1.32
CA LEU A 164 1.10 -1.86 -0.12
C LEU A 164 2.31 -2.41 -0.87
N ALA A 165 3.49 -1.85 -0.65
CA ALA A 165 4.72 -2.33 -1.28
C ALA A 165 4.97 -3.80 -0.94
N ALA A 166 4.87 -4.17 0.33
CA ALA A 166 5.08 -5.54 0.79
C ALA A 166 4.02 -6.52 0.28
N GLY A 167 2.75 -6.09 0.18
CA GLY A 167 1.63 -6.89 -0.30
C GLY A 167 1.64 -7.09 -1.82
N LEU A 168 1.88 -6.01 -2.57
CA LEU A 168 1.83 -5.98 -4.02
C LEU A 168 3.15 -6.40 -4.68
N TYR A 169 4.25 -6.48 -3.94
CA TYR A 169 5.53 -6.98 -4.48
C TYR A 169 5.36 -8.31 -5.25
N PRO A 170 5.90 -8.45 -6.48
CA PRO A 170 6.90 -7.59 -7.14
C PRO A 170 6.33 -6.47 -8.04
N LYS A 171 5.10 -5.98 -7.82
CA LYS A 171 4.47 -4.91 -8.61
C LYS A 171 5.02 -3.51 -8.26
N ILE A 172 6.29 -3.28 -8.60
CA ILE A 172 7.01 -2.02 -8.38
C ILE A 172 7.47 -1.44 -9.73
N LEU A 173 7.40 -0.12 -9.85
CA LEU A 173 8.05 0.68 -10.90
C LEU A 173 9.23 1.43 -10.28
N SER A 174 10.36 1.46 -10.96
CA SER A 174 11.47 2.37 -10.67
C SER A 174 11.31 3.67 -11.44
N ILE A 175 11.77 4.76 -10.84
CA ILE A 175 11.85 6.08 -11.48
C ILE A 175 13.30 6.28 -11.92
N ASP A 176 13.51 6.45 -13.22
CA ASP A 176 14.83 6.81 -13.74
C ASP A 176 15.21 8.22 -13.25
N ALA A 177 16.28 8.30 -12.45
CA ALA A 177 16.74 9.55 -11.83
C ALA A 177 17.14 10.65 -12.85
N LYS A 178 17.49 10.27 -14.10
CA LYS A 178 17.89 11.22 -15.14
C LYS A 178 16.71 11.65 -16.00
N THR A 179 15.85 10.70 -16.36
CA THR A 179 14.80 10.94 -17.36
C THR A 179 13.40 11.07 -16.78
N GLY A 180 13.19 10.70 -15.52
CA GLY A 180 11.88 10.62 -14.88
C GLY A 180 10.97 9.53 -15.44
N LYS A 181 11.48 8.67 -16.33
CA LYS A 181 10.70 7.57 -16.92
C LYS A 181 10.43 6.50 -15.87
N LEU A 182 9.22 5.95 -15.92
CA LEU A 182 8.83 4.82 -15.10
C LEU A 182 9.25 3.53 -15.80
N LEU A 183 9.96 2.66 -15.10
CA LEU A 183 10.42 1.38 -15.62
C LEU A 183 9.94 0.24 -14.72
N THR A 184 9.54 -0.89 -15.29
CA THR A 184 9.22 -2.09 -14.52
C THR A 184 10.49 -2.73 -13.95
N ILE A 185 10.45 -3.20 -12.70
CA ILE A 185 11.60 -3.87 -12.08
C ILE A 185 11.91 -5.26 -12.66
N SER A 186 11.00 -5.82 -13.47
CA SER A 186 11.15 -7.17 -14.03
C SER A 186 11.90 -7.21 -15.36
N ASN A 187 11.64 -6.23 -16.23
CA ASN A 187 12.13 -6.22 -17.60
C ASN A 187 12.49 -4.82 -18.13
N ASN A 188 12.58 -3.81 -17.25
CA ASN A 188 12.89 -2.42 -17.61
C ASN A 188 11.98 -1.84 -18.71
N GLN A 189 10.73 -2.32 -18.77
CA GLN A 189 9.76 -1.85 -19.73
C GLN A 189 9.24 -0.48 -19.29
N ALA A 190 9.27 0.48 -20.21
CA ALA A 190 8.76 1.82 -19.96
C ALA A 190 7.24 1.82 -19.75
N ALA A 191 6.80 2.41 -18.66
CA ALA A 191 5.40 2.60 -18.30
C ALA A 191 5.04 4.10 -18.23
N SER A 192 3.75 4.39 -18.23
CA SER A 192 3.21 5.73 -18.01
C SER A 192 2.01 5.66 -17.07
N PHE A 193 1.74 6.74 -16.35
CA PHE A 193 0.48 6.87 -15.63
C PHE A 193 -0.70 6.79 -16.59
N HIS A 194 -1.71 6.00 -16.24
CA HIS A 194 -2.96 5.93 -16.97
C HIS A 194 -3.72 7.27 -16.86
N PRO A 195 -4.47 7.72 -17.88
CA PRO A 195 -5.22 8.99 -17.83
C PRO A 195 -6.13 9.15 -16.61
N THR A 196 -6.66 8.05 -16.07
CA THR A 196 -7.52 8.08 -14.88
C THR A 196 -6.75 8.18 -13.57
N SER A 197 -5.43 8.01 -13.55
CA SER A 197 -4.60 8.14 -12.35
C SER A 197 -4.50 9.60 -11.90
N VAL A 198 -4.48 9.86 -10.60
CA VAL A 198 -4.23 11.21 -10.05
C VAL A 198 -2.82 11.73 -10.35
N ASN A 199 -1.93 10.83 -10.76
CA ASN A 199 -0.56 11.13 -11.15
C ASN A 199 -0.41 11.39 -12.66
N PHE A 200 -1.50 11.31 -13.43
CA PHE A 200 -1.46 11.59 -14.86
C PHE A 200 -0.97 13.02 -15.14
N GLY A 201 -0.02 13.15 -16.07
CA GLY A 201 0.58 14.44 -16.43
C GLY A 201 1.57 15.01 -15.41
N ARG A 202 1.84 14.33 -14.29
CA ARG A 202 2.83 14.75 -13.29
C ARG A 202 4.21 14.17 -13.60
N ASN A 203 5.25 14.92 -13.22
CA ASN A 203 6.62 14.44 -13.30
C ASN A 203 6.92 13.56 -12.07
N ALA A 204 7.34 12.32 -12.33
CA ALA A 204 7.64 11.35 -11.27
C ALA A 204 8.84 11.77 -10.40
N LEU A 205 9.75 12.60 -10.94
CA LEU A 205 10.90 13.12 -10.18
C LEU A 205 10.47 14.04 -9.02
N ASP A 206 9.33 14.72 -9.16
CA ASP A 206 8.82 15.65 -8.14
C ASP A 206 8.28 14.90 -6.91
N PHE A 207 8.17 13.56 -6.97
CA PHE A 207 7.59 12.77 -5.90
C PHE A 207 8.58 12.52 -4.75
N GLY A 208 9.88 12.79 -4.95
CA GLY A 208 10.91 12.61 -3.93
C GLY A 208 11.13 11.15 -3.53
N VAL A 209 10.76 10.20 -4.38
CA VAL A 209 10.94 8.76 -4.18
C VAL A 209 11.52 8.10 -5.42
N SER A 210 12.21 6.99 -5.21
CA SER A 210 12.85 6.19 -6.26
C SER A 210 11.90 5.17 -6.89
N TYR A 211 10.84 4.80 -6.17
CA TYR A 211 9.95 3.70 -6.53
C TYR A 211 8.48 4.04 -6.33
N LEU A 212 7.66 3.39 -7.15
CA LEU A 212 6.21 3.41 -7.06
C LEU A 212 5.68 1.99 -6.98
N THR A 213 4.70 1.72 -6.12
CA THR A 213 3.90 0.50 -6.19
C THR A 213 2.78 0.73 -7.18
N TYR A 214 2.42 -0.30 -7.94
CA TYR A 214 1.22 -0.31 -8.78
C TYR A 214 0.35 -1.54 -8.52
N PHE A 215 -0.93 -1.46 -8.88
CA PHE A 215 -1.81 -2.62 -8.85
C PHE A 215 -1.99 -3.25 -10.23
N THR A 216 -2.50 -2.47 -11.19
CA THR A 216 -2.77 -2.91 -12.56
C THR A 216 -1.82 -2.26 -13.57
N LEU A 217 -1.19 -3.08 -14.40
CA LEU A 217 -0.52 -2.66 -15.63
C LEU A 217 -1.29 -3.20 -16.82
N MET A 218 -1.60 -2.33 -17.79
CA MET A 218 -2.34 -2.73 -18.99
C MET A 218 -1.68 -2.14 -20.23
N HIS A 219 -1.55 -2.96 -21.26
CA HIS A 219 -1.06 -2.50 -22.55
C HIS A 219 -2.23 -1.99 -23.40
N SER A 220 -2.12 -0.75 -23.86
CA SER A 220 -3.00 -0.17 -24.88
C SER A 220 -2.11 0.45 -25.95
N LYS A 221 -2.06 1.78 -26.07
CA LYS A 221 -1.07 2.48 -26.93
C LYS A 221 0.36 2.40 -26.39
N LYS A 222 0.48 2.34 -25.07
CA LYS A 222 1.71 2.13 -24.30
C LYS A 222 1.35 1.34 -23.05
N LEU A 223 2.35 0.92 -22.28
CA LEU A 223 2.12 0.28 -21.01
C LEU A 223 1.65 1.33 -19.98
N TYR A 224 0.45 1.17 -19.45
CA TYR A 224 -0.16 2.10 -18.50
C TYR A 224 -0.30 1.49 -17.12
N ALA A 225 0.16 2.22 -16.10
CA ALA A 225 -0.07 1.95 -14.70
C ALA A 225 -1.33 2.68 -14.24
N TRP A 226 -2.32 1.93 -13.75
CA TRP A 226 -3.63 2.47 -13.40
C TRP A 226 -3.64 3.11 -12.01
N GLU A 227 -3.41 2.31 -10.98
CA GLU A 227 -3.28 2.80 -9.61
C GLU A 227 -1.82 2.76 -9.20
N THR A 228 -1.32 3.90 -8.72
CA THR A 228 0.07 4.07 -8.29
C THR A 228 0.17 4.72 -6.91
N GLY A 229 1.25 4.45 -6.19
CA GLY A 229 1.57 5.12 -4.93
C GLY A 229 3.07 5.11 -4.65
N PRO A 230 3.60 6.15 -3.99
CA PRO A 230 5.01 6.25 -3.67
C PRO A 230 5.44 5.16 -2.70
N VAL A 231 6.69 4.74 -2.81
CA VAL A 231 7.28 3.73 -1.93
C VAL A 231 8.63 4.23 -1.44
N ASP A 232 8.84 4.09 -0.14
CA ASP A 232 10.13 4.40 0.45
C ASP A 232 11.12 3.24 0.27
N ASP A 233 12.39 3.58 0.02
CA ASP A 233 13.47 2.62 -0.17
C ASP A 233 13.61 1.68 1.04
N LEU A 234 13.41 2.20 2.26
CA LEU A 234 13.44 1.39 3.47
C LEU A 234 12.31 0.36 3.52
N SER A 235 11.14 0.70 2.97
CA SER A 235 10.00 -0.23 2.90
C SER A 235 10.33 -1.43 2.03
N ILE A 236 10.96 -1.19 0.87
CA ILE A 236 11.41 -2.26 -0.03
C ILE A 236 12.49 -3.10 0.65
N LEU A 237 13.47 -2.44 1.25
CA LEU A 237 14.61 -3.11 1.88
C LEU A 237 14.20 -3.95 3.09
N LEU A 238 13.19 -3.56 3.87
CA LEU A 238 12.75 -4.32 5.05
C LEU A 238 11.70 -5.38 4.75
N LEU A 239 10.80 -5.16 3.78
CA LEU A 239 9.58 -5.96 3.64
C LEU A 239 9.45 -6.74 2.32
N CYS A 240 10.21 -6.36 1.28
CA CYS A 240 10.03 -6.92 -0.07
C CYS A 240 11.10 -7.97 -0.43
N GLY A 241 10.70 -8.93 -1.27
CA GLY A 241 11.56 -9.95 -1.90
C GLY A 241 12.42 -10.77 -0.93
N GLU A 242 13.46 -11.42 -1.47
CA GLU A 242 14.58 -11.98 -0.73
C GLU A 242 15.78 -11.02 -0.81
N ALA A 243 16.43 -10.77 0.32
CA ALA A 243 17.55 -9.83 0.39
C ALA A 243 18.89 -10.56 0.44
N ASP A 244 19.74 -10.31 -0.54
CA ASP A 244 21.14 -10.74 -0.58
C ASP A 244 22.03 -9.58 -0.09
N HIS A 245 22.50 -9.72 1.15
CA HIS A 245 23.33 -8.72 1.84
C HIS A 245 24.81 -9.00 1.59
N LYS A 246 25.47 -8.18 0.77
CA LYS A 246 26.91 -8.23 0.53
C LYS A 246 27.61 -7.17 1.36
N LEU A 247 27.95 -7.54 2.60
CA LEU A 247 28.54 -6.64 3.59
C LEU A 247 29.90 -6.07 3.14
N ILE A 248 30.70 -6.86 2.41
CA ILE A 248 32.03 -6.44 1.95
C ILE A 248 31.93 -5.32 0.89
N SER A 249 30.88 -5.36 0.07
CA SER A 249 30.66 -4.41 -1.02
C SER A 249 29.63 -3.34 -0.69
N ASP A 250 29.25 -3.20 0.59
CA ASP A 250 28.26 -2.23 1.08
C ASP A 250 26.98 -2.18 0.23
N SER A 251 26.55 -3.34 -0.26
CA SER A 251 25.44 -3.43 -1.20
C SER A 251 24.44 -4.50 -0.79
N VAL A 252 23.16 -4.19 -0.93
CA VAL A 252 22.06 -5.15 -0.77
C VAL A 252 21.32 -5.26 -2.08
N SER A 253 21.02 -6.49 -2.50
CA SER A 253 20.12 -6.72 -3.64
C SER A 253 18.86 -7.45 -3.22
N ILE A 254 17.70 -6.94 -3.64
CA ILE A 254 16.40 -7.59 -3.46
C ILE A 254 16.03 -8.33 -4.74
N ASP A 255 15.84 -9.65 -4.65
CA ASP A 255 15.57 -10.58 -5.77
C ASP A 255 16.49 -10.41 -6.99
N ARG A 256 17.70 -9.89 -6.79
CA ARG A 256 18.63 -9.50 -7.87
C ARG A 256 18.07 -8.49 -8.87
N LYS A 257 16.96 -7.81 -8.54
CA LYS A 257 16.27 -6.83 -9.40
C LYS A 257 16.48 -5.39 -8.92
N ILE A 258 16.61 -5.21 -7.61
CA ILE A 258 16.75 -3.90 -6.99
C ILE A 258 18.06 -3.91 -6.20
N ARG A 259 18.90 -2.89 -6.36
CA ARG A 259 20.19 -2.78 -5.66
C ARG A 259 20.29 -1.46 -4.90
N PHE A 260 20.64 -1.57 -3.63
CA PHE A 260 20.91 -0.45 -2.74
C PHE A 260 22.38 -0.46 -2.32
N SER A 261 23.00 0.72 -2.22
CA SER A 261 24.26 0.93 -1.52
C SER A 261 23.97 1.52 -0.15
N ILE A 262 24.50 0.89 0.89
CA ILE A 262 24.18 1.18 2.30
C ILE A 262 25.47 1.19 3.12
N PRO A 263 25.70 2.23 3.96
CA PRO A 263 26.87 2.28 4.83
C PRO A 263 26.98 1.08 5.79
N PRO A 264 28.19 0.62 6.17
CA PRO A 264 28.39 -0.62 6.92
C PRO A 264 27.57 -0.73 8.21
N LYS A 265 27.55 0.32 9.03
CA LYS A 265 26.82 0.34 10.32
C LYS A 265 25.31 0.18 10.11
N THR A 266 24.75 0.95 9.19
CA THR A 266 23.33 0.92 8.83
C THR A 266 22.97 -0.42 8.18
N HIS A 267 23.87 -0.98 7.37
CA HIS A 267 23.68 -2.26 6.70
C HIS A 267 23.47 -3.39 7.71
N ILE A 268 24.33 -3.50 8.74
CA ILE A 268 24.18 -4.51 9.79
C ILE A 268 22.85 -4.33 10.54
N ALA A 269 22.52 -3.09 10.92
CA ALA A 269 21.27 -2.79 11.62
C ALA A 269 20.03 -3.19 10.80
N LEU A 270 20.02 -2.85 9.50
CA LEU A 270 18.91 -3.16 8.59
C LEU A 270 18.78 -4.66 8.31
N LYS A 271 19.90 -5.38 8.21
CA LYS A 271 19.90 -6.84 8.10
C LYS A 271 19.24 -7.48 9.34
N ILE A 272 19.67 -7.08 10.54
CA ILE A 272 19.11 -7.60 11.79
C ILE A 272 17.61 -7.24 11.90
N LEU A 273 17.25 -5.99 11.62
CA LEU A 273 15.86 -5.54 11.70
C LEU A 273 14.97 -6.33 10.74
N ARG A 274 15.41 -6.54 9.49
CA ARG A 274 14.70 -7.35 8.50
C ARG A 274 14.49 -8.79 8.99
N GLU A 275 15.54 -9.44 9.50
CA GLU A 275 15.45 -10.81 10.05
C GLU A 275 14.44 -10.90 11.20
N LYS A 276 14.47 -9.94 12.14
CA LYS A 276 13.53 -9.91 13.27
C LYS A 276 12.10 -9.66 12.82
N ILE A 277 11.87 -8.74 11.89
CA ILE A 277 10.53 -8.43 11.39
C ILE A 277 9.95 -9.57 10.58
N ASN A 278 10.74 -10.24 9.74
CA ASN A 278 10.27 -11.42 9.02
C ASN A 278 9.88 -12.55 9.99
N ALA A 279 10.64 -12.75 11.06
CA ALA A 279 10.28 -13.72 12.10
C ALA A 279 9.00 -13.33 12.85
N ILE A 280 8.84 -12.06 13.20
CA ILE A 280 7.63 -11.53 13.87
C ILE A 280 6.40 -11.69 12.97
N LEU A 281 6.48 -11.29 11.70
CA LEU A 281 5.39 -11.43 10.75
C LEU A 281 5.02 -12.91 10.57
N ALA A 282 6.00 -13.81 10.44
CA ALA A 282 5.76 -15.24 10.34
C ALA A 282 5.04 -15.81 11.58
N GLN A 283 5.41 -15.35 12.78
CA GLN A 283 4.77 -15.73 14.04
C GLN A 283 3.33 -15.19 14.15
N GLN A 284 3.11 -13.94 13.75
CA GLN A 284 1.78 -13.33 13.70
C GLN A 284 0.85 -14.06 12.73
N TYR A 285 1.34 -14.47 11.56
CA TYR A 285 0.55 -15.28 10.61
C TYR A 285 0.18 -16.68 11.13
N GLN A 286 0.76 -17.12 12.26
CA GLN A 286 0.39 -18.35 12.95
C GLN A 286 -0.56 -18.10 14.13
N GLY A 287 -0.95 -16.85 14.39
CA GLY A 287 -1.82 -16.47 15.52
C GLY A 287 -1.15 -16.57 16.89
N ARG A 288 0.19 -16.55 16.94
CA ARG A 288 0.93 -16.63 18.21
C ARG A 288 1.16 -15.23 18.77
N ALA A 289 0.93 -15.06 20.07
CA ALA A 289 1.22 -13.82 20.78
C ALA A 289 2.73 -13.46 20.68
N LEU A 290 3.03 -12.16 20.62
CA LEU A 290 4.40 -11.66 20.59
C LEU A 290 4.95 -11.54 22.02
N THR A 291 6.26 -11.73 22.16
CA THR A 291 6.97 -11.41 23.40
C THR A 291 7.21 -9.90 23.51
N ASP A 292 7.48 -9.40 24.71
CA ASP A 292 7.79 -7.97 24.92
C ASP A 292 8.96 -7.47 24.06
N MET A 293 9.98 -8.31 23.87
CA MET A 293 11.10 -8.00 23.00
C MET A 293 10.67 -7.91 21.53
N GLN A 294 9.78 -8.78 21.08
CA GLN A 294 9.25 -8.75 19.72
C GLN A 294 8.36 -7.52 19.49
N LEU A 295 7.59 -7.11 20.50
CA LEU A 295 6.82 -5.87 20.44
C LEU A 295 7.72 -4.65 20.26
N LYS A 296 8.84 -4.57 21.00
CA LYS A 296 9.84 -3.49 20.83
C LYS A 296 10.46 -3.47 19.43
N TRP A 297 10.78 -4.65 18.87
CA TRP A 297 11.28 -4.75 17.50
C TRP A 297 10.25 -4.28 16.48
N MET A 298 8.99 -4.68 16.67
CA MET A 298 7.88 -4.26 15.82
C MET A 298 7.68 -2.74 15.87
N GLU A 299 7.67 -2.16 17.06
CA GLU A 299 7.59 -0.72 17.27
C GLU A 299 8.75 0.01 16.58
N THR A 300 9.98 -0.48 16.77
CA THR A 300 11.18 0.09 16.10
C THR A 300 11.04 0.07 14.58
N CYS A 301 10.51 -1.01 14.01
CA CYS A 301 10.26 -1.10 12.57
C CYS A 301 9.18 -0.11 12.10
N LEU A 302 8.05 -0.04 12.82
CA LEU A 302 6.98 0.90 12.48
C LEU A 302 7.47 2.35 12.57
N LEU A 303 8.29 2.68 13.57
CA LEU A 303 8.93 3.99 13.68
C LEU A 303 9.84 4.26 12.47
N ALA A 304 10.71 3.31 12.13
CA ALA A 304 11.62 3.44 10.99
C ALA A 304 10.86 3.64 9.66
N LEU A 305 9.80 2.87 9.43
CA LEU A 305 8.95 2.97 8.23
C LEU A 305 8.12 4.27 8.21
N SER A 306 7.71 4.78 9.37
CA SER A 306 6.92 6.02 9.48
C SER A 306 7.73 7.30 9.27
N LYS A 307 9.06 7.19 9.07
CA LYS A 307 10.00 8.33 8.97
C LYS A 307 9.96 9.29 10.17
N ILE A 308 9.43 8.85 11.31
CA ILE A 308 9.50 9.63 12.54
C ILE A 308 10.96 9.61 13.00
N LYS A 309 11.63 10.76 12.89
CA LYS A 309 12.94 10.97 13.50
C LYS A 309 12.81 10.76 15.01
N LEU A 310 13.61 9.87 15.58
CA LEU A 310 14.00 9.98 16.99
C LEU A 310 14.64 11.35 17.16
N ALA A 311 13.98 12.24 17.90
CA ALA A 311 14.50 13.56 18.18
C ALA A 311 15.79 13.43 19.01
N ALA A 312 16.96 13.52 18.36
CA ALA A 312 18.16 14.16 18.87
C ALA A 312 19.31 14.09 17.83
N ALA A 313 19.93 15.26 17.63
CA ALA A 313 21.24 15.55 17.04
C ALA A 313 21.40 15.40 15.51
N ASP A 314 21.89 16.50 14.92
CA ASP A 314 22.28 16.68 13.53
C ASP A 314 23.19 15.56 13.00
N GLU A 315 22.77 14.88 11.92
CA GLU A 315 23.66 14.23 10.94
C GLU A 315 22.85 13.78 9.68
N PRO A 316 23.50 13.55 8.52
CA PRO A 316 22.90 13.69 7.19
C PRO A 316 21.91 12.56 6.86
N ALA A 317 21.07 12.80 5.85
CA ALA A 317 20.11 11.84 5.29
C ALA A 317 20.70 10.42 5.27
N ILE A 318 19.95 9.45 5.80
CA ILE A 318 20.30 8.02 5.76
C ILE A 318 20.69 7.70 4.32
N GLY A 319 21.99 7.58 4.06
CA GLY A 319 22.57 7.59 2.72
C GLY A 319 22.35 6.29 1.97
N ILE A 320 21.08 5.93 1.73
CA ILE A 320 20.71 4.87 0.80
C ILE A 320 20.85 5.45 -0.59
N ARG A 321 21.91 5.06 -1.31
CA ARG A 321 22.10 5.47 -2.71
C ARG A 321 21.74 4.31 -3.62
N LEU A 322 20.92 4.58 -4.63
CA LEU A 322 20.67 3.62 -5.70
C LEU A 322 21.95 3.45 -6.52
N VAL A 323 22.31 2.20 -6.78
CA VAL A 323 23.38 1.90 -7.74
C VAL A 323 22.70 1.72 -9.09
N SER A 324 22.80 2.71 -9.98
CA SER A 324 22.29 2.58 -11.35
C SER A 324 23.01 1.45 -12.08
N GLU A 325 22.27 0.47 -12.59
CA GLU A 325 22.80 -0.60 -13.45
C GLU A 325 23.17 -0.04 -14.83
N THR A 326 24.33 0.61 -14.93
CA THR A 326 25.04 0.80 -16.21
C THR A 326 26.54 0.93 -15.96
N GLN A 327 27.21 -0.19 -15.70
CA GLN A 327 28.63 -0.34 -16.04
C GLN A 327 28.85 -1.74 -16.65
N PRO A 328 29.22 -1.85 -17.94
CA PRO A 328 29.75 -3.10 -18.47
C PRO A 328 31.09 -3.39 -17.78
N LEU A 329 31.24 -4.64 -17.32
CA LEU A 329 32.50 -5.20 -16.86
C LEU A 329 33.53 -5.09 -18.00
N THR A 330 34.36 -4.05 -17.99
CA THR A 330 35.58 -4.03 -18.77
C THR A 330 36.59 -4.89 -18.03
N ALA A 331 36.75 -6.12 -18.51
CA ALA A 331 37.89 -6.95 -18.15
C ALA A 331 39.14 -6.34 -18.79
N SER A 332 39.88 -5.52 -18.06
CA SER A 332 41.27 -5.21 -18.40
C SER A 332 42.15 -6.32 -17.84
N ARG A 333 42.45 -7.31 -18.67
CA ARG A 333 43.69 -8.09 -18.54
C ARG A 333 44.81 -7.29 -19.18
N SER A 334 45.79 -6.92 -18.38
CA SER A 334 47.18 -6.73 -18.78
C SER A 334 48.01 -7.66 -17.94
#